data_AF-A0A7G2FIG3-F1
#
_entry.id   AF-A0A7G2FIG3-F1
#
_cell.length_a   1.000
_cell.length_b   1.000
_cell.length_c   1.000
_cell.angle_alpha   90.00
_cell.angle_beta   90.00
_cell.angle_gamma   90.00
#
_symmetry.space_group_name_H-M   'P 1'
#
loop_
_entity.id
_entity.type
_entity.pdbx_description
1 polymer ?
#
loop_
_entity_poly.entity_id
_entity_poly.type
_entity_poly.pdbx_seq_one_letter_code
_entity_poly.pdbx_strand_id
1 'polypeptide(L)'
;MVTKLMSLSLTLIFVLLVSTVSVNSTPRNLSQAAENKGVWCIAGDKATDKQLQANIDWVCSDEGGFRDCGALNSGGPCFEPNTVRDHASFAMNLYYQNLGATKEQCNFHNTGIEVSTDPSHGSQWCTPMPNTSDEQLQANIDFACSNGVDCTPIQPGGNCYNPNTLFDHASYVMNAYYHSHGRVEDACRFNRSGCFVVVDPSKDSCVYYT
;
A
#
# COMPACT_ATOMS: atom_id res chain seq x y z
N MET A 1 22.52 -43.92 71.90
CA MET A 1 23.34 -42.73 72.26
C MET A 1 23.24 -41.78 71.07
N VAL A 2 22.34 -40.78 71.06
CA VAL A 2 22.49 -39.45 71.69
C VAL A 2 23.89 -38.89 71.35
N THR A 3 24.03 -37.93 70.43
CA THR A 3 23.85 -36.50 70.76
C THR A 3 23.48 -35.62 69.56
N LYS A 4 22.47 -34.77 69.78
CA LYS A 4 22.27 -33.47 69.11
C LYS A 4 23.36 -32.48 69.56
N LEU A 5 23.80 -31.61 68.65
CA LEU A 5 24.39 -30.28 68.88
C LEU A 5 24.12 -29.47 67.61
N MET A 6 22.97 -28.80 67.47
CA MET A 6 22.74 -27.37 67.78
C MET A 6 23.77 -26.40 67.19
N SER A 7 23.40 -25.83 66.03
CA SER A 7 23.39 -24.40 65.68
C SER A 7 24.62 -23.53 65.99
N LEU A 8 25.28 -23.03 64.93
CA LEU A 8 25.70 -21.64 64.89
C LEU A 8 25.56 -21.08 63.46
N SER A 9 24.61 -20.16 63.31
CA SER A 9 24.36 -19.35 62.12
C SER A 9 25.54 -18.40 61.89
N LEU A 10 26.17 -18.47 60.72
CA LEU A 10 26.95 -17.36 60.17
C LEU A 10 26.56 -17.19 58.70
N THR A 11 25.70 -16.20 58.46
CA THR A 11 25.29 -15.74 57.14
C THR A 11 26.51 -15.27 56.34
N LEU A 12 27.00 -16.09 55.41
CA LEU A 12 27.79 -15.59 54.28
C LEU A 12 26.90 -15.52 53.04
N ILE A 13 26.48 -14.29 52.80
CA ILE A 13 25.82 -13.81 51.60
C ILE A 13 26.73 -14.11 50.39
N PHE A 14 26.35 -15.09 49.56
CA PHE A 14 26.90 -15.25 48.21
C PHE A 14 26.13 -14.32 47.28
N VAL A 15 26.62 -13.08 47.16
CA VAL A 15 26.11 -12.06 46.23
C VAL A 15 26.75 -12.26 44.86
N LEU A 16 25.89 -12.56 43.89
CA LEU A 16 25.85 -12.16 42.47
C LEU A 16 27.11 -12.31 41.60
N LEU A 17 27.00 -13.19 40.60
CA LEU A 17 27.21 -12.81 39.19
C LEU A 17 26.15 -13.52 38.33
N VAL A 18 24.89 -13.10 38.48
CA VAL A 18 23.93 -13.25 37.38
C VAL A 18 24.20 -12.05 36.49
N SER A 19 24.86 -12.26 35.36
CA SER A 19 25.02 -11.22 34.34
C SER A 19 23.63 -10.87 33.84
N THR A 20 23.00 -9.89 34.48
CA THR A 20 21.79 -9.25 33.97
C THR A 20 22.19 -8.62 32.65
N VAL A 21 21.80 -9.26 31.54
CA VAL A 21 21.68 -8.54 30.28
C VAL A 21 20.63 -7.46 30.56
N SER A 22 21.10 -6.22 30.78
CA SER A 22 20.24 -5.07 30.86
C SER A 22 19.65 -4.90 29.46
N VAL A 23 18.46 -5.45 29.25
CA VAL A 23 17.64 -5.06 28.11
C VAL A 23 17.30 -3.61 28.38
N ASN A 24 18.08 -2.68 27.80
CA ASN A 24 17.70 -1.28 27.72
C ASN A 24 16.51 -1.21 26.77
N SER A 25 15.33 -1.57 27.27
CA SER A 25 14.07 -1.24 26.62
C SER A 25 13.86 0.25 26.85
N THR A 26 14.40 1.06 25.93
CA THR A 26 14.01 2.46 25.80
C THR A 26 12.48 2.49 25.75
N PRO A 27 11.79 3.20 26.66
CA PRO A 27 10.34 3.30 26.59
C PRO A 27 9.99 3.91 25.23
N ARG A 28 9.28 3.15 24.38
CA ARG A 28 8.72 3.68 23.13
C ARG A 28 7.85 4.86 23.50
N ASN A 29 8.26 6.05 23.07
CA ASN A 29 7.55 7.27 23.36
C ASN A 29 6.21 7.21 22.63
N LEU A 30 5.13 6.97 23.39
CA LEU A 30 3.75 6.88 22.90
C LEU A 30 3.32 8.17 22.15
N SER A 31 4.08 9.26 22.28
CA SER A 31 3.81 10.54 21.61
C SER A 31 4.14 10.55 20.11
N GLN A 32 5.15 9.79 19.65
CA GLN A 32 5.57 9.82 18.23
C GLN A 32 4.59 9.08 17.31
N ALA A 33 4.02 7.97 17.78
CA ALA A 33 2.99 7.22 17.04
C ALA A 33 1.68 8.02 16.84
N ALA A 34 1.40 9.00 17.72
CA ALA A 34 0.25 9.89 17.59
C ALA A 34 0.51 11.09 16.65
N GLU A 35 1.79 11.43 16.41
CA GLU A 35 2.21 12.56 15.59
C GLU A 35 2.17 12.24 14.08
N ASN A 36 2.36 10.97 13.71
CA ASN A 36 2.41 10.51 12.31
C ASN A 36 1.08 10.00 11.75
N LYS A 37 -0.05 10.49 12.27
CA LYS A 37 -1.37 10.23 11.67
C LYS A 37 -1.41 10.83 10.25
N GLY A 38 -1.48 9.99 9.23
CA GLY A 38 -1.44 10.43 7.83
C GLY A 38 -0.02 10.59 7.26
N VAL A 39 0.94 9.81 7.78
CA VAL A 39 2.25 9.60 7.15
C VAL A 39 2.36 8.12 6.79
N TRP A 40 2.86 7.83 5.59
CA TRP A 40 3.02 6.48 5.05
C TRP A 40 4.47 6.26 4.62
N CYS A 41 4.93 5.02 4.71
CA CYS A 41 6.26 4.63 4.22
C CYS A 41 6.15 3.92 2.88
N ILE A 42 6.74 4.47 1.82
CA ILE A 42 6.69 3.87 0.47
C ILE A 42 8.08 3.63 -0.11
N ALA A 43 8.14 2.85 -1.19
CA ALA A 43 9.36 2.67 -1.97
C ALA A 43 9.82 3.98 -2.62
N GLY A 44 11.02 4.43 -2.30
CA GLY A 44 11.61 5.65 -2.83
C GLY A 44 11.95 5.55 -4.32
N ASP A 45 11.85 6.67 -5.04
CA ASP A 45 12.00 6.74 -6.50
C ASP A 45 13.34 6.20 -7.02
N LYS A 46 14.40 6.30 -6.22
CA LYS A 46 15.76 5.86 -6.57
C LYS A 46 16.05 4.40 -6.25
N ALA A 47 15.12 3.71 -5.58
CA ALA A 47 15.29 2.31 -5.22
C ALA A 47 15.16 1.43 -6.47
N THR A 48 16.06 0.46 -6.62
CA THR A 48 15.97 -0.55 -7.69
C THR A 48 15.04 -1.69 -7.27
N ASP A 49 14.40 -2.35 -8.24
CA ASP A 49 13.55 -3.52 -7.98
C ASP A 49 14.28 -4.61 -7.20
N LYS A 50 15.59 -4.78 -7.42
CA LYS A 50 16.40 -5.72 -6.64
C LYS A 50 16.45 -5.36 -5.15
N GLN A 51 16.60 -4.07 -4.83
CA GLN A 51 16.61 -3.61 -3.45
C GLN A 51 15.20 -3.71 -2.83
N LEU A 52 14.18 -3.37 -3.61
CA LEU A 52 12.78 -3.45 -3.17
C LEU A 52 12.35 -4.89 -2.93
N GLN A 53 12.75 -5.84 -3.78
CA GLN A 53 12.53 -7.26 -3.54
C GLN A 53 13.23 -7.74 -2.27
N ALA A 54 14.48 -7.32 -2.04
CA ALA A 54 15.18 -7.63 -0.78
C ALA A 54 14.45 -7.09 0.45
N ASN A 55 13.81 -5.92 0.35
CA ASN A 55 12.98 -5.38 1.42
C ASN A 55 11.73 -6.23 1.66
N ILE A 56 11.02 -6.64 0.60
CA ILE A 56 9.87 -7.54 0.70
C ILE A 56 10.29 -8.84 1.39
N ASP A 57 11.33 -9.49 0.87
CA ASP A 57 11.85 -10.76 1.38
C ASP A 57 12.21 -10.64 2.86
N TRP A 58 12.86 -9.55 3.26
CA TRP A 58 13.23 -9.30 4.64
C TRP A 58 12.01 -9.03 5.53
N VAL A 59 11.11 -8.11 5.15
CA VAL A 59 9.90 -7.78 5.91
C VAL A 59 9.08 -9.03 6.17
N CYS A 60 8.84 -9.82 5.12
CA CYS A 60 7.99 -11.01 5.13
C CYS A 60 8.68 -12.25 5.74
N SER A 61 9.93 -12.13 6.19
CA SER A 61 10.67 -13.21 6.85
C SER A 61 10.52 -13.22 8.37
N ASP A 62 11.00 -14.30 8.98
CA ASP A 62 11.15 -14.45 10.42
C ASP A 62 11.99 -13.33 11.06
N GLU A 63 12.98 -12.81 10.31
CA GLU A 63 13.95 -11.81 10.79
C GLU A 63 13.38 -10.39 10.78
N GLY A 64 12.54 -10.06 9.80
CA GLY A 64 11.85 -8.76 9.72
C GLY A 64 10.74 -8.61 10.76
N GLY A 65 10.30 -9.71 11.37
CA GLY A 65 9.31 -9.71 12.44
C GLY A 65 7.87 -9.45 11.97
N PHE A 66 7.64 -9.26 10.67
CA PHE A 66 6.34 -8.95 10.09
C PHE A 66 5.92 -10.00 9.05
N ARG A 67 5.31 -11.11 9.52
CA ARG A 67 4.99 -12.27 8.66
C ARG A 67 3.71 -12.15 7.84
N ASP A 68 2.89 -11.12 8.06
CA ASP A 68 1.56 -11.03 7.44
C ASP A 68 1.61 -10.36 6.06
N CYS A 69 2.36 -10.98 5.14
CA CYS A 69 2.41 -10.57 3.73
C CYS A 69 1.39 -11.33 2.86
N GLY A 70 0.40 -11.98 3.47
CA GLY A 70 -0.61 -12.76 2.75
C GLY A 70 -1.37 -11.95 1.70
N ALA A 71 -1.55 -10.65 1.96
CA ALA A 71 -2.23 -9.71 1.07
C ALA A 71 -1.51 -9.45 -0.27
N LEU A 72 -0.20 -9.76 -0.34
CA LEU A 72 0.64 -9.58 -1.53
C LEU A 72 0.66 -10.81 -2.44
N ASN A 73 0.10 -11.93 -2.01
CA ASN A 73 0.06 -13.13 -2.84
C ASN A 73 -0.96 -12.98 -3.96
N SER A 74 -0.79 -13.73 -5.05
CA SER A 74 -1.75 -13.76 -6.17
C SER A 74 -3.18 -14.00 -5.66
N GLY A 75 -4.11 -13.12 -6.08
CA GLY A 75 -5.50 -13.11 -5.62
C GLY A 75 -5.73 -12.42 -4.26
N GLY A 76 -4.68 -11.88 -3.65
CA GLY A 76 -4.76 -11.07 -2.42
C GLY A 76 -5.27 -9.64 -2.68
N PRO A 77 -5.84 -8.99 -1.66
CA PRO A 77 -6.45 -7.65 -1.79
C PRO A 77 -5.46 -6.53 -2.15
N CYS A 78 -4.15 -6.75 -2.00
CA CYS A 78 -3.11 -5.79 -2.33
C CYS A 78 -2.09 -6.39 -3.32
N PHE A 79 -2.54 -7.37 -4.11
CA PHE A 79 -1.74 -7.96 -5.18
C PHE A 79 -1.62 -7.01 -6.38
N GLU A 80 -2.66 -6.25 -6.69
CA GLU A 80 -2.65 -5.30 -7.81
C GLU A 80 -2.39 -3.86 -7.32
N PRO A 81 -1.53 -3.09 -8.01
CA PRO A 81 -0.76 -3.48 -9.20
C PRO A 81 0.33 -4.51 -8.87
N ASN A 82 0.45 -5.54 -9.72
CA ASN A 82 1.45 -6.61 -9.54
C ASN A 82 2.86 -6.15 -9.97
N THR A 83 3.44 -5.22 -9.22
CA THR A 83 4.84 -4.80 -9.38
C THR A 83 5.62 -4.92 -8.08
N VAL A 84 6.93 -5.13 -8.19
CA VAL A 84 7.84 -5.19 -7.04
C VAL A 84 7.78 -3.90 -6.22
N ARG A 85 7.57 -2.75 -6.87
CA ARG A 85 7.51 -1.46 -6.19
C ARG A 85 6.25 -1.30 -5.34
N ASP A 86 5.11 -1.72 -5.86
CA ASP A 86 3.83 -1.62 -5.17
C ASP A 86 3.78 -2.59 -3.98
N HIS A 87 4.23 -3.82 -4.19
CA HIS A 87 4.35 -4.82 -3.13
C HIS A 87 5.33 -4.38 -2.05
N ALA A 88 6.47 -3.79 -2.42
CA ALA A 88 7.43 -3.25 -1.46
C ALA A 88 6.84 -2.08 -0.67
N SER A 89 6.15 -1.14 -1.33
CA SER A 89 5.50 -0.01 -0.65
C SER A 89 4.47 -0.48 0.36
N PHE A 90 3.66 -1.49 0.02
CA PHE A 90 2.71 -2.08 0.96
C PHE A 90 3.42 -2.77 2.14
N ALA A 91 4.39 -3.65 1.88
CA ALA A 91 5.14 -4.36 2.92
C ALA A 91 5.87 -3.40 3.87
N MET A 92 6.56 -2.40 3.31
CA MET A 92 7.31 -1.39 4.04
C MET A 92 6.39 -0.49 4.87
N ASN A 93 5.25 -0.04 4.31
CA ASN A 93 4.27 0.74 5.06
C ASN A 93 3.70 -0.07 6.23
N LEU A 94 3.35 -1.33 5.99
CA LEU A 94 2.77 -2.19 7.00
C LEU A 94 3.77 -2.46 8.14
N TYR A 95 5.05 -2.70 7.83
CA TYR A 95 6.13 -2.76 8.82
C TYR A 95 6.26 -1.44 9.60
N TYR A 96 6.29 -0.31 8.90
CA TYR A 96 6.42 1.04 9.49
C TYR A 96 5.31 1.35 10.49
N GLN A 97 4.05 1.13 10.12
CA GLN A 97 2.90 1.41 10.99
C GLN A 97 2.89 0.52 12.24
N ASN A 98 3.27 -0.76 12.11
CA ASN A 98 3.26 -1.71 13.23
C ASN A 98 4.37 -1.46 14.27
N LEU A 99 5.47 -0.80 13.89
CA LEU A 99 6.58 -0.57 14.81
C LEU A 99 6.59 0.83 15.46
N GLY A 100 5.62 1.67 15.13
CA GLY A 100 5.45 3.00 15.74
C GLY A 100 5.74 4.16 14.80
N ALA A 101 5.83 3.90 13.49
CA ALA A 101 5.90 4.89 12.44
C ALA A 101 7.04 5.92 12.62
N THR A 102 8.28 5.48 12.88
CA THR A 102 9.43 6.42 12.97
C THR A 102 10.22 6.48 11.67
N LYS A 103 10.89 7.61 11.42
CA LYS A 103 11.71 7.81 10.22
C LYS A 103 12.77 6.73 10.02
N GLU A 104 13.34 6.22 11.10
CA GLU A 104 14.31 5.13 11.08
C GLU A 104 13.69 3.83 10.56
N GLN A 105 12.43 3.57 10.88
CA GLN A 105 11.70 2.38 10.45
C GLN A 105 11.36 2.44 8.96
N CYS A 106 11.22 3.64 8.38
CA CYS A 106 11.03 3.82 6.96
C CYS A 106 12.34 3.88 6.15
N ASN A 107 13.52 3.76 6.77
CA ASN A 107 14.77 3.97 6.04
C ASN A 107 15.04 2.88 4.99
N PHE A 108 14.89 1.59 5.35
CA PHE A 108 15.16 0.44 4.47
C PHE A 108 16.45 0.59 3.65
N HIS A 109 17.59 0.93 4.27
CA HIS A 109 18.85 1.21 3.55
C HIS A 109 18.73 2.34 2.51
N ASN A 110 18.03 3.42 2.86
CA ASN A 110 17.68 4.58 2.03
C ASN A 110 16.81 4.27 0.81
N THR A 111 16.06 3.17 0.84
CA THR A 111 15.10 2.85 -0.23
C THR A 111 13.66 3.15 0.15
N GLY A 112 13.38 3.53 1.39
CA GLY A 112 12.06 3.99 1.81
C GLY A 112 12.01 5.50 2.01
N ILE A 113 10.84 6.07 1.76
CA ILE A 113 10.54 7.49 1.97
C ILE A 113 9.20 7.64 2.70
N GLU A 114 9.15 8.61 3.62
CA GLU A 114 7.89 9.02 4.25
C GLU A 114 7.16 9.99 3.31
N VAL A 115 5.88 9.72 3.09
CA VAL A 115 4.98 10.60 2.35
C VAL A 115 3.81 11.00 3.25
N SER A 116 3.31 12.21 3.08
CA SER A 116 2.12 12.73 3.78
C SER A 116 0.87 12.72 2.90
N THR A 117 0.96 12.08 1.73
CA THR A 117 -0.16 11.80 0.82
C THR A 117 -0.41 10.30 0.85
N ASP A 118 -1.68 9.90 0.94
CA ASP A 118 -2.07 8.48 0.97
C ASP A 118 -1.57 7.80 -0.32
N PRO A 119 -0.64 6.85 -0.21
CA PRO A 119 -0.04 6.19 -1.37
C PRO A 119 -0.85 4.98 -1.82
N SER A 120 -1.93 4.63 -1.11
CA SER A 120 -2.82 3.61 -1.64
C SER A 120 -3.31 4.11 -3.00
N HIS A 121 -3.13 3.29 -4.03
CA HIS A 121 -3.78 3.53 -5.32
C HIS A 121 -5.32 3.45 -5.19
N GLY A 122 -5.83 3.17 -4.00
CA GLY A 122 -7.24 3.19 -3.63
C GLY A 122 -7.84 4.57 -3.82
N SER A 123 -8.78 4.63 -4.77
CA SER A 123 -9.64 5.77 -5.09
C SER A 123 -9.05 6.81 -6.04
N GLN A 124 -8.08 6.48 -6.91
CA GLN A 124 -7.83 7.32 -8.08
C GLN A 124 -8.48 6.71 -9.31
N TRP A 125 -9.45 7.43 -9.86
CA TRP A 125 -10.12 7.05 -11.09
C TRP A 125 -9.60 7.89 -12.24
N CYS A 126 -9.43 7.26 -13.40
CA CYS A 126 -9.15 7.99 -14.63
C CYS A 126 -10.46 8.41 -15.28
N THR A 127 -10.71 9.72 -15.36
CA THR A 127 -11.90 10.28 -16.02
C THR A 127 -11.49 11.27 -17.12
N PRO A 128 -12.36 11.59 -18.08
CA PRO A 128 -12.10 12.62 -19.07
C PRO A 128 -12.09 13.99 -18.38
N MET A 129 -11.34 14.93 -18.95
CA MET A 129 -11.43 16.33 -18.53
C MET A 129 -12.81 16.92 -18.91
N PRO A 130 -13.41 17.80 -18.08
CA PRO A 130 -14.76 18.33 -18.31
C PRO A 130 -15.01 19.00 -19.66
N ASN A 131 -13.97 19.56 -20.30
CA ASN A 131 -14.06 20.27 -21.58
C ASN A 131 -13.50 19.46 -22.76
N THR A 132 -13.40 18.14 -22.62
CA THR A 132 -12.98 17.26 -23.70
C THR A 132 -14.07 17.22 -24.77
N SER A 133 -13.70 17.41 -26.04
CA SER A 133 -14.68 17.42 -27.14
C SER A 133 -15.31 16.05 -27.35
N ASP A 134 -16.54 16.00 -27.85
CA ASP A 134 -17.24 14.76 -28.19
C ASP A 134 -16.40 13.85 -29.11
N GLU A 135 -15.69 14.44 -30.07
CA GLU A 135 -14.78 13.71 -30.96
C GLU A 135 -13.65 13.01 -30.18
N GLN A 136 -13.03 13.71 -29.22
CA GLN A 136 -11.96 13.13 -28.40
C GLN A 136 -12.52 12.12 -27.39
N LEU A 137 -13.71 12.34 -26.85
CA LEU A 137 -14.39 11.37 -25.98
C LEU A 137 -14.67 10.06 -26.72
N GLN A 138 -15.21 10.14 -27.94
CA GLN A 138 -15.44 8.95 -28.77
C GLN A 138 -14.12 8.26 -29.10
N ALA A 139 -13.06 9.01 -29.46
CA ALA A 139 -11.74 8.43 -29.70
C ALA A 139 -11.17 7.71 -28.47
N ASN A 140 -11.40 8.23 -27.26
CA ASN A 140 -10.99 7.56 -26.03
C ASN A 140 -11.74 6.25 -25.81
N ILE A 141 -13.06 6.24 -26.06
CA ILE A 141 -13.89 5.04 -25.99
C ILE A 141 -13.37 3.99 -26.97
N ASP A 142 -13.23 4.36 -28.24
CA ASP A 142 -12.79 3.45 -29.31
C ASP A 142 -11.40 2.87 -29.01
N PHE A 143 -10.49 3.71 -28.51
CA PHE A 143 -9.16 3.27 -28.10
C PHE A 143 -9.22 2.26 -26.96
N ALA A 144 -9.91 2.58 -25.86
CA ALA A 144 -10.00 1.68 -24.71
C ALA A 144 -10.61 0.33 -25.10
N CYS A 145 -11.75 0.35 -25.81
CA CYS A 145 -12.45 -0.86 -26.26
C CYS A 145 -11.61 -1.72 -27.21
N SER A 146 -10.82 -1.09 -28.08
CA SER A 146 -9.94 -1.81 -29.02
C SER A 146 -8.67 -2.36 -28.36
N ASN A 147 -8.34 -1.91 -27.14
CA ASN A 147 -7.16 -2.30 -26.39
C ASN A 147 -7.52 -3.09 -25.13
N GLY A 148 -8.49 -4.00 -25.23
CA GLY A 148 -8.73 -5.02 -24.21
C GLY A 148 -9.64 -4.62 -23.05
N VAL A 149 -10.28 -3.45 -23.10
CA VAL A 149 -11.37 -3.11 -22.17
C VAL A 149 -12.68 -3.75 -22.62
N ASP A 150 -13.38 -4.39 -21.69
CA ASP A 150 -14.76 -4.84 -21.90
C ASP A 150 -15.72 -3.64 -21.92
N CYS A 151 -16.21 -3.30 -23.11
CA CYS A 151 -17.14 -2.21 -23.33
C CYS A 151 -18.61 -2.63 -23.34
N THR A 152 -18.94 -3.91 -23.06
CA THR A 152 -20.34 -4.34 -22.90
C THR A 152 -21.11 -3.56 -21.83
N PRO A 153 -20.51 -3.09 -20.71
CA PRO A 153 -21.25 -2.35 -19.68
C PRO A 153 -21.80 -1.00 -20.15
N ILE A 154 -21.20 -0.38 -21.17
CA ILE A 154 -21.62 0.92 -21.73
C ILE A 154 -22.52 0.79 -22.97
N GLN A 155 -22.83 -0.43 -23.42
CA GLN A 155 -23.74 -0.66 -24.54
C GLN A 155 -25.21 -0.63 -24.08
N PRO A 156 -26.20 -0.48 -24.99
CA PRO A 156 -27.61 -0.54 -24.64
C PRO A 156 -27.97 -1.79 -23.82
N GLY A 157 -28.53 -1.58 -22.63
CA GLY A 157 -28.84 -2.65 -21.67
C GLY A 157 -27.73 -2.99 -20.68
N GLY A 158 -26.54 -2.39 -20.82
CA GLY A 158 -25.45 -2.49 -19.88
C GLY A 158 -25.65 -1.62 -18.62
N ASN A 159 -25.00 -2.02 -17.52
CA ASN A 159 -25.16 -1.39 -16.21
C ASN A 159 -24.59 0.05 -16.13
N CYS A 160 -23.72 0.40 -17.07
CA CYS A 160 -23.08 1.72 -17.22
C CYS A 160 -23.55 2.47 -18.47
N TYR A 161 -24.66 2.03 -19.07
CA TYR A 161 -25.24 2.73 -20.22
C TYR A 161 -25.83 4.07 -19.84
N ASN A 162 -26.42 4.17 -18.64
CA ASN A 162 -27.08 5.39 -18.16
C ASN A 162 -26.22 6.11 -17.10
N PRO A 163 -26.10 7.45 -17.20
CA PRO A 163 -26.64 8.31 -18.26
C PRO A 163 -25.96 8.07 -19.63
N ASN A 164 -26.77 8.11 -20.69
CA ASN A 164 -26.31 7.83 -22.07
C ASN A 164 -25.64 9.06 -22.67
N THR A 165 -24.42 9.35 -22.22
CA THR A 165 -23.57 10.43 -22.75
C THR A 165 -22.18 9.90 -23.06
N LEU A 166 -21.51 10.54 -24.03
CA LEU A 166 -20.11 10.23 -24.35
C LEU A 166 -19.19 10.43 -23.15
N PHE A 167 -19.47 11.43 -22.31
CA PHE A 167 -18.64 11.72 -21.14
C PHE A 167 -18.70 10.57 -20.11
N ASP A 168 -19.91 10.10 -19.79
CA ASP A 168 -20.11 9.04 -18.80
C ASP A 168 -19.58 7.69 -19.31
N HIS A 169 -19.80 7.37 -20.60
CA HIS A 169 -19.24 6.17 -21.22
C HIS A 169 -17.70 6.22 -21.27
N ALA A 170 -17.12 7.36 -21.69
CA ALA A 170 -15.68 7.56 -21.71
C ALA A 170 -15.08 7.46 -20.30
N SER A 171 -15.74 8.04 -19.30
CA SER A 171 -15.30 7.94 -17.90
C SER A 171 -15.19 6.50 -17.42
N TYR A 172 -16.19 5.68 -17.70
CA TYR A 172 -16.14 4.27 -17.31
C TYR A 172 -14.98 3.52 -17.99
N VAL A 173 -14.86 3.62 -19.33
CA VAL A 173 -13.88 2.83 -20.08
C VAL A 173 -12.46 3.35 -19.94
N MET A 174 -12.25 4.66 -19.76
CA MET A 174 -10.93 5.23 -19.45
C MET A 174 -10.44 4.75 -18.09
N ASN A 175 -11.32 4.66 -17.10
CA ASN A 175 -10.97 4.06 -15.83
C ASN A 175 -10.66 2.56 -15.98
N ALA A 176 -11.52 1.80 -16.64
CA ALA A 176 -11.28 0.38 -16.87
C ALA A 176 -9.95 0.11 -17.60
N TYR A 177 -9.59 0.96 -18.58
CA TYR A 177 -8.29 0.92 -19.24
C TYR A 177 -7.15 1.21 -18.27
N TYR A 178 -7.23 2.30 -17.49
CA TYR A 178 -6.23 2.66 -16.49
C TYR A 178 -5.94 1.52 -15.51
N HIS A 179 -6.97 0.85 -15.00
CA HIS A 179 -6.81 -0.27 -14.07
C HIS A 179 -6.22 -1.52 -14.75
N SER A 180 -6.70 -1.86 -15.95
CA SER A 180 -6.20 -3.02 -16.69
C SER A 180 -4.78 -2.84 -17.27
N HIS A 181 -4.30 -1.60 -17.36
CA HIS A 181 -3.01 -1.25 -17.98
C HIS A 181 -1.99 -0.71 -16.96
N GLY A 182 -1.97 -1.29 -15.77
CA GLY A 182 -0.91 -1.11 -14.79
C GLY A 182 -0.98 0.19 -13.97
N ARG A 183 -2.10 0.92 -14.02
CA ARG A 183 -2.38 2.07 -13.16
C ARG A 183 -1.30 3.17 -13.20
N VAL A 184 -0.61 3.28 -14.33
CA VAL A 184 0.44 4.29 -14.56
C VAL A 184 -0.15 5.58 -15.15
N GLU A 185 0.55 6.70 -14.96
CA GLU A 185 0.15 8.02 -15.48
C GLU A 185 -0.14 7.99 -16.99
N ASP A 186 0.71 7.32 -17.76
CA ASP A 186 0.56 7.20 -19.21
C ASP A 186 -0.73 6.48 -19.62
N ALA A 187 -1.23 5.55 -18.80
CA ALA A 187 -2.46 4.82 -19.07
C ALA A 187 -3.71 5.72 -18.90
N CYS A 188 -3.63 6.79 -18.10
CA CYS A 188 -4.71 7.78 -17.99
C CYS A 188 -4.53 8.97 -18.95
N ARG A 189 -3.48 9.01 -19.76
CA ARG A 189 -3.18 10.21 -20.54
C ARG A 189 -4.19 10.48 -21.65
N PHE A 190 -4.62 9.47 -22.41
CA PHE A 190 -5.62 9.57 -23.50
C PHE A 190 -5.46 10.84 -24.36
N ASN A 191 -4.31 11.03 -25.01
CA ASN A 191 -4.00 12.26 -25.76
C ASN A 191 -4.12 13.56 -24.93
N ARG A 192 -3.73 13.51 -23.65
CA ARG A 192 -3.87 14.60 -22.67
C ARG A 192 -5.33 15.01 -22.49
N SER A 193 -6.27 14.06 -22.54
CA SER A 193 -7.69 14.30 -22.24
C SER A 193 -8.18 13.59 -20.98
N GLY A 194 -7.36 12.71 -20.37
CA GLY A 194 -7.67 12.11 -19.08
C GLY A 194 -7.11 12.89 -17.89
N CYS A 195 -7.73 12.71 -16.75
CA CYS A 195 -7.40 13.34 -15.47
C CYS A 195 -7.69 12.35 -14.34
N PHE A 196 -6.88 12.42 -13.28
CA PHE A 196 -7.13 11.66 -12.06
C PHE A 196 -8.12 12.39 -11.16
N VAL A 197 -9.13 11.68 -10.69
CA VAL A 197 -10.05 12.14 -9.65
C VAL A 197 -9.96 11.24 -8.43
N VAL A 198 -10.18 11.82 -7.26
CA VAL A 198 -10.12 11.12 -5.96
C VAL A 198 -11.51 10.81 -5.37
N VAL A 199 -12.56 11.13 -6.13
CA VAL A 199 -13.95 10.89 -5.75
C VAL A 199 -14.51 9.79 -6.63
N ASP A 200 -15.12 8.78 -6.01
CA ASP A 200 -15.68 7.63 -6.72
C ASP A 200 -16.75 8.09 -7.72
N PRO A 201 -16.52 7.91 -9.03
CA PRO A 201 -17.47 8.30 -10.07
C PRO A 201 -18.62 7.29 -10.23
N SER A 202 -18.62 6.17 -9.48
CA SER A 202 -19.69 5.17 -9.49
C SER A 202 -21.04 5.80 -9.14
N LYS A 203 -22.08 5.48 -9.93
CA LYS A 203 -23.45 5.98 -9.76
C LYS A 203 -24.44 4.89 -10.10
N ASP A 204 -25.49 4.77 -9.28
CA ASP A 204 -26.57 3.80 -9.47
C ASP A 204 -26.06 2.36 -9.68
N SER A 205 -26.34 1.75 -10.83
CA SER A 205 -25.87 0.42 -11.20
C SER A 205 -24.46 0.40 -11.79
N CYS A 206 -23.89 1.56 -12.12
CA CYS A 206 -22.57 1.66 -12.74
C CYS A 206 -21.48 1.76 -11.67
N VAL A 207 -20.78 0.64 -11.47
CA VAL A 207 -19.69 0.52 -10.49
C VAL A 207 -18.35 0.51 -11.21
N TYR A 208 -17.45 1.41 -10.83
CA TYR A 208 -16.10 1.48 -11.36
C TYR A 208 -15.20 0.49 -10.61
N TYR A 209 -14.36 -0.23 -11.34
CA TYR A 209 -13.34 -1.08 -10.72
C TYR A 209 -12.26 -0.21 -10.05
N THR A 210 -11.83 -0.64 -8.86
CA THR A 210 -10.82 0.04 -8.03
C THR A 210 -9.50 -0.69 -7.95
#